data_AF-M0E162-F1
#
_entry.id   AF-M0E162-F1
#
_cell.length_a   1.000
_cell.length_b   1.000
_cell.length_c   1.000
_cell.angle_alpha   90.00
_cell.angle_beta   90.00
_cell.angle_gamma   90.00
#
_symmetry.space_group_name_H-M   'P 1'
#
loop_
_entity.id
_entity.type
_entity.pdbx_description
1 polymer ?
#
loop_
_entity_poly.entity_id
_entity_poly.type
_entity_poly.pdbx_seq_one_letter_code
_entity_poly.pdbx_strand_id
1 'polypeptide(L)'
;MTDDDLVEAVEKLPDADPDSLVQLDDGRGHFVFNVDADEQDVDEIDEVLAEAGYERNGHLPVPGMVQQNFRPIEDEDGGAE
;
A
#
# COMPACT_ATOMS: atom_id res chain seq x y z
N MET A 1 -0.67 12.83 -9.09
CA MET A 1 -2.10 12.54 -8.86
C MET A 1 -2.11 11.12 -8.39
N THR A 2 -2.76 10.84 -7.27
CA THR A 2 -2.80 9.48 -6.75
C THR A 2 -3.80 8.66 -7.55
N ASP A 3 -3.44 7.40 -7.78
CA ASP A 3 -4.28 6.41 -8.45
C ASP A 3 -5.59 6.17 -7.67
N ASP A 4 -6.74 6.16 -8.37
CA ASP A 4 -8.07 6.08 -7.76
C ASP A 4 -8.34 4.67 -7.20
N ASP A 5 -7.87 3.62 -7.90
CA ASP A 5 -7.97 2.23 -7.44
C ASP A 5 -7.15 2.02 -6.17
N LEU A 6 -5.97 2.64 -6.06
CA LEU A 6 -5.16 2.62 -4.85
C LEU A 6 -5.84 3.34 -3.67
N VAL A 7 -6.50 4.48 -3.92
CA VAL A 7 -7.26 5.18 -2.88
C VAL A 7 -8.40 4.29 -2.39
N GLU A 8 -9.18 3.70 -3.29
CA GLU A 8 -10.28 2.81 -2.95
C GLU A 8 -9.79 1.58 -2.18
N ALA A 9 -8.63 1.03 -2.56
CA ALA A 9 -7.98 -0.07 -1.86
C ALA A 9 -7.64 0.32 -0.40
N VAL A 10 -6.99 1.48 -0.20
CA VAL A 10 -6.65 1.94 1.16
C VAL A 10 -7.90 2.27 1.99
N GLU A 11 -8.99 2.76 1.38
CA GLU A 11 -10.27 2.99 2.07
C GLU A 11 -10.95 1.70 2.54
N LYS A 12 -10.66 0.55 1.92
CA LYS A 12 -11.18 -0.76 2.35
C LYS A 12 -10.45 -1.32 3.57
N LEU A 13 -9.21 -0.90 3.80
CA LEU A 13 -8.38 -1.42 4.88
C LEU A 13 -8.79 -0.79 6.22
N PRO A 14 -9.08 -1.60 7.24
CA PRO A 14 -9.35 -1.09 8.57
C PRO A 14 -8.11 -0.38 9.13
N ASP A 15 -8.33 0.74 9.83
CA ASP A 15 -7.30 1.53 10.50
C ASP A 15 -6.26 2.20 9.60
N ALA A 16 -6.31 1.97 8.29
CA ALA A 16 -5.54 2.70 7.30
C ALA A 16 -6.06 4.14 7.17
N ASP A 17 -5.14 5.08 6.99
CA ASP A 17 -5.44 6.49 6.78
C ASP A 17 -5.29 6.84 5.29
N PRO A 18 -6.40 6.92 4.53
CA PRO A 18 -6.34 7.24 3.10
C PRO A 18 -5.91 8.69 2.84
N ASP A 19 -6.09 9.60 3.80
CA ASP A 19 -5.62 11.00 3.69
C ASP A 19 -4.09 11.09 3.77
N SER A 20 -3.45 10.14 4.46
CA SER A 20 -2.00 9.99 4.53
C SER A 20 -1.37 9.30 3.31
N LEU A 21 -2.18 8.91 2.31
CA LEU A 21 -1.70 8.25 1.10
C LEU A 21 -0.87 9.21 0.23
N VAL A 22 0.39 8.86 0.02
CA VAL A 22 1.30 9.61 -0.84
C VAL A 22 1.85 8.70 -1.92
N GLN A 23 1.56 9.02 -3.19
CA GLN A 23 2.14 8.35 -4.36
C GLN A 23 3.14 9.27 -5.08
N LEU A 24 4.31 8.72 -5.40
CA LEU A 24 5.40 9.36 -6.11
C LEU A 24 5.28 9.13 -7.63
N ASP A 25 6.03 9.90 -8.42
CA ASP A 25 6.02 9.84 -9.90
C ASP A 25 6.42 8.46 -10.47
N ASP A 26 7.17 7.65 -9.72
CA ASP A 26 7.59 6.28 -10.08
C ASP A 26 6.51 5.22 -9.73
N GLY A 27 5.31 5.65 -9.31
CA GLY A 27 4.23 4.77 -8.84
C GLY A 27 4.41 4.23 -7.42
N ARG A 28 5.62 4.31 -6.86
CA ARG A 28 5.90 3.97 -5.45
C ARG A 28 5.28 4.96 -4.50
N GLY A 29 5.02 4.55 -3.27
CA GLY A 29 4.49 5.45 -2.27
C GLY A 29 4.39 4.84 -0.89
N HIS A 30 3.64 5.52 -0.04
CA HIS A 30 3.35 5.06 1.31
C HIS A 30 2.00 5.57 1.80
N PHE A 31 1.48 4.89 2.82
CA PHE A 31 0.34 5.31 3.62
C PHE A 31 0.56 4.85 5.06
N VAL A 32 -0.27 5.33 5.97
CA VAL A 32 -0.11 5.10 7.41
C VAL A 32 -1.32 4.35 7.95
N PHE A 33 -1.07 3.46 8.91
CA PHE A 33 -2.10 2.87 9.76
C PHE A 33 -2.04 3.49 11.16
N ASN A 34 -3.20 3.74 11.73
CA ASN A 34 -3.37 4.25 13.10
C ASN A 34 -3.38 3.13 14.16
N VAL A 35 -2.63 2.06 13.91
CA VAL A 35 -2.48 0.89 14.80
C VAL A 35 -1.03 0.45 14.84
N ASP A 36 -0.69 -0.36 15.84
CA ASP A 36 0.66 -0.95 15.96
C ASP A 36 0.89 -2.04 14.90
N ALA A 37 2.16 -2.36 14.62
CA ALA A 37 2.54 -3.33 13.58
C ALA A 37 1.99 -4.74 13.83
N ASP A 38 1.84 -5.12 15.10
CA ASP A 38 1.32 -6.43 15.52
C ASP A 38 -0.21 -6.54 15.34
N GLU A 39 -0.91 -5.42 15.16
CA GLU A 39 -2.36 -5.37 14.95
C GLU A 39 -2.74 -5.35 13.46
N GLN A 40 -1.76 -5.20 12.57
CA GLN A 40 -1.99 -5.15 11.13
C GLN A 40 -2.15 -6.55 10.53
N ASP A 41 -3.23 -6.77 9.79
CA ASP A 41 -3.42 -7.96 8.96
C ASP A 41 -2.62 -7.81 7.66
N VAL A 42 -1.34 -8.22 7.70
CA VAL A 42 -0.40 -8.12 6.59
C VAL A 42 -0.92 -8.80 5.32
N ASP A 43 -1.56 -9.96 5.46
CA ASP A 43 -2.14 -10.72 4.35
C ASP A 43 -3.29 -9.95 3.66
N GLU A 44 -4.17 -9.30 4.44
CA GLU A 44 -5.26 -8.47 3.90
C GLU A 44 -4.71 -7.25 3.17
N ILE A 45 -3.69 -6.59 3.75
CA ILE A 45 -3.02 -5.45 3.12
C ILE A 45 -2.40 -5.85 1.77
N ASP A 46 -1.76 -7.01 1.69
CA ASP A 46 -1.14 -7.50 0.46
C ASP A 46 -2.19 -7.85 -0.60
N GLU A 47 -3.29 -8.50 -0.21
CA GLU A 47 -4.41 -8.82 -1.11
C GLU A 47 -5.02 -7.55 -1.71
N VAL A 48 -5.37 -6.58 -0.86
CA VAL A 48 -6.04 -5.34 -1.29
C VAL A 48 -5.12 -4.47 -2.16
N LEU A 49 -3.82 -4.39 -1.85
CA LEU A 49 -2.86 -3.71 -2.70
C LEU A 49 -2.68 -4.43 -4.04
N ALA A 50 -2.63 -5.76 -4.04
CA ALA A 50 -2.46 -6.55 -5.25
C ALA A 50 -3.67 -6.42 -6.20
N GLU A 51 -4.88 -6.34 -5.66
CA GLU A 51 -6.09 -6.03 -6.45
C GLU A 51 -6.00 -4.66 -7.16
N ALA A 52 -5.31 -3.70 -6.55
CA ALA A 52 -5.02 -2.39 -7.13
C ALA A 52 -3.75 -2.36 -8.00
N GLY A 53 -3.04 -3.48 -8.17
CA GLY A 53 -1.80 -3.55 -8.96
C GLY A 53 -0.54 -3.09 -8.22
N TYR A 54 -0.56 -3.08 -6.89
CA TYR A 54 0.58 -2.70 -6.03
C TYR A 54 0.97 -3.84 -5.09
N GLU A 55 2.22 -3.84 -4.64
CA GLU A 55 2.71 -4.78 -3.62
C GLU A 55 3.37 -4.01 -2.48
N ARG A 56 3.36 -4.63 -1.29
CA ARG A 56 4.03 -4.08 -0.13
C ARG A 56 5.55 -4.02 -0.35
N ASN A 57 6.13 -2.85 -0.13
CA ASN A 57 7.56 -2.60 -0.20
C ASN A 57 8.19 -2.31 1.18
N GLY A 58 7.78 -3.08 2.18
CA GLY A 58 8.25 -2.95 3.56
C GLY A 58 7.50 -1.87 4.36
N HIS A 59 7.83 -1.76 5.64
CA HIS A 59 7.15 -0.86 6.57
C HIS A 59 8.16 -0.11 7.44
N LEU A 60 7.74 1.03 7.97
CA LEU A 60 8.49 1.80 8.96
C LEU A 60 7.61 1.97 10.21
N PRO A 61 8.06 1.48 11.39
CA PRO A 61 7.34 1.73 12.63
C PRO A 61 7.44 3.21 13.02
N VAL A 62 6.31 3.81 13.35
CA VAL A 62 6.18 5.19 13.84
C VAL A 62 5.55 5.13 15.24
N PRO A 63 5.89 6.02 16.19
CA PRO A 63 5.27 5.98 17.51
C PRO A 63 3.73 6.11 17.43
N GLY A 64 3.01 5.01 17.70
CA GLY A 64 1.54 4.92 17.66
C GLY A 64 0.93 4.73 16.27
N MET A 65 1.76 4.44 15.25
CA MET A 65 1.32 4.25 13.86
C MET A 65 2.32 3.37 13.10
N VAL A 66 1.92 2.83 11.95
CA VAL A 66 2.87 2.15 11.06
C VAL A 66 2.72 2.66 9.64
N GLN A 67 3.83 3.10 9.07
CA GLN A 67 3.88 3.47 7.65
C GLN A 67 4.11 2.20 6.83
N GLN A 68 3.19 1.90 5.92
CA GLN A 68 3.34 0.87 4.90
C GLN A 68 3.81 1.51 3.60
N ASN A 69 4.89 1.00 3.04
CA ASN A 69 5.38 1.40 1.72
C ASN A 69 4.84 0.44 0.69
N PHE A 70 4.59 0.94 -0.52
CA PHE A 70 4.15 0.14 -1.65
C PHE A 70 4.92 0.51 -2.91
N ARG A 71 4.89 -0.41 -3.87
CA ARG A 71 5.39 -0.19 -5.23
C ARG A 71 4.42 -0.83 -6.24
N PRO A 72 4.35 -0.32 -7.47
CA PRO A 72 3.58 -1.00 -8.51
C PRO A 72 4.15 -2.39 -8.71
N ILE A 73 3.26 -3.37 -8.91
CA ILE A 73 3.66 -4.70 -9.35
C ILE A 73 4.18 -4.53 -10.78
N GLU A 74 5.42 -4.95 -11.03
CA GLU A 74 5.88 -5.06 -12.41
C GLU A 74 5.07 -6.19 -13.05
N ASP A 75 4.10 -5.84 -13.92
CA ASP A 75 3.46 -6.82 -14.80
C ASP A 75 4.56 -7.61 -15.49
N GLU A 76 4.65 -8.91 -15.19
CA GLU A 76 5.53 -9.85 -15.90
C GLU A 76 5.05 -10.11 -17.34
N ASP A 77 4.38 -9.16 -18.00
CA ASP A 77 4.02 -9.22 -19.42
C ASP A 77 5.06 -8.47 -20.25
N GLY A 78 6.22 -9.11 -20.45
CA GLY A 78 7.31 -8.49 -21.21
C GLY A 78 8.53 -9.35 -21.52
N GLY A 79 8.43 -10.68 -21.53
CA GLY A 79 9.65 -11.49 -21.73
C GLY A 79 9.48 -12.97 -22.07
N ALA A 80 8.80 -13.30 -23.18
CA ALA A 80 9.14 -14.48 -23.98
C ALA A 80 8.54 -14.36 -25.40
N GLU A 81 9.29 -13.74 -26.31
CA GLU A 81 9.23 -14.08 -27.74
C GLU A 81 10.05 -15.36 -28.02
#